data_AF-A0A8H8WSJ2-F1
#
_entry.id   AF-A0A8H8WSJ2-F1
#
_cell.length_a   1.000
_cell.length_b   1.000
_cell.length_c   1.000
_cell.angle_alpha   90.00
_cell.angle_beta   90.00
_cell.angle_gamma   90.00
#
_symmetry.space_group_name_H-M   'P 1'
#
loop_
_entity.id
_entity.type
_entity.pdbx_description
1 polymer ?
#
loop_
_entity_poly.entity_id
_entity_poly.type
_entity_poly.pdbx_seq_one_letter_code
_entity_poly.pdbx_strand_id
1 'polypeptide(L)'
;MSVRSFFASVMRAVAAALARAPRLVWDGTRFVLRAAAALVPTPPQEEALAEEELMAELNRPRQLVKADVAEVDPREEWGYAAGNHLVSCGEPTKGVLDERAMAYLDSLDIEERAALLAYEARHIGAFLLGERKLKGLPPVPTAAQWTDAEKARLAALAGPVREGRALIQAKVDEVAAVMREHGYEPVPAPRPRAA
;
A
#
# COMPACT_ATOMS: atom_id res chain seq x y z
N MET A 1 25.80 12.67 35.33
CA MET A 1 24.90 12.85 34.17
C MET A 1 25.74 12.74 32.90
N SER A 2 25.37 11.86 31.96
CA SER A 2 26.15 11.69 30.73
C SER A 2 25.80 12.81 29.73
N VAL A 3 26.77 13.23 28.91
CA VAL A 3 26.58 14.25 27.87
C VAL A 3 25.38 13.92 26.97
N ARG A 4 25.17 12.64 26.67
CA ARG A 4 24.01 12.13 25.90
C ARG A 4 22.66 12.38 26.59
N SER A 5 22.59 12.25 27.91
CA SER A 5 21.36 12.52 28.68
C SER A 5 21.01 14.02 28.75
N PHE A 6 22.03 14.88 28.74
CA PHE A 6 21.84 16.34 28.68
C PHE A 6 21.30 16.77 27.32
N PHE A 7 21.92 16.32 26.22
CA PHE A 7 21.44 16.59 24.86
C PHE A 7 20.02 16.06 24.61
N ALA A 8 19.69 14.87 25.13
CA ALA A 8 18.34 14.33 25.03
C ALA A 8 17.30 15.19 25.78
N SER A 9 17.67 15.80 26.90
CA SER A 9 16.80 16.72 27.65
C SER A 9 16.60 18.07 26.94
N VAL A 10 17.66 18.61 26.34
CA VAL A 10 17.61 19.87 25.55
C VAL A 10 16.77 19.67 24.29
N MET A 11 16.94 18.56 23.57
CA MET A 11 16.17 18.28 22.35
C MET A 11 14.68 18.04 22.63
N ARG A 12 14.32 17.44 23.79
CA ARG A 12 12.91 17.35 24.21
C ARG A 12 12.30 18.70 24.57
N ALA A 13 13.06 19.60 25.20
CA ALA A 13 12.61 20.95 25.49
C ALA A 13 12.38 21.78 24.21
N VAL A 14 13.27 21.64 23.22
CA VAL A 14 13.14 22.30 21.91
C VAL A 14 11.96 21.75 21.11
N ALA A 15 11.74 20.43 21.10
CA ALA A 15 10.58 19.82 20.43
C ALA A 15 9.25 20.27 21.06
N ALA A 16 9.19 20.40 22.39
CA ALA A 16 8.01 20.91 23.10
C ALA A 16 7.75 22.40 22.86
N ALA A 17 8.79 23.20 22.58
CA ALA A 17 8.67 24.61 22.21
C ALA A 17 8.19 24.77 20.76
N LEU A 18 8.73 23.96 19.83
CA LEU A 18 8.32 23.97 18.42
C LEU A 18 6.87 23.50 18.21
N ALA A 19 6.34 22.63 19.07
CA ALA A 19 4.93 22.23 19.02
C ALA A 19 3.95 23.36 19.41
N ARG A 20 4.40 24.38 20.15
CA ARG A 20 3.59 25.55 20.56
C ARG A 20 3.83 26.78 19.70
N ALA A 21 4.91 26.81 18.94
CA ALA A 21 5.26 27.90 18.02
C ALA A 21 4.14 28.26 17.01
N PRO A 22 3.39 27.32 16.41
CA PRO A 22 2.35 27.67 15.44
C PRO A 22 1.21 28.46 16.08
N ARG A 23 0.82 28.09 17.32
CA ARG A 23 -0.24 28.78 18.06
C ARG A 23 0.19 30.17 18.51
N LEU A 24 1.44 30.33 18.95
CA LEU A 24 1.98 31.64 19.32
C LEU A 24 2.11 32.60 18.14
N VAL A 25 2.51 32.09 16.96
CA VAL A 25 2.54 32.89 15.72
C VAL A 25 1.13 33.26 15.29
N TRP A 26 0.16 32.35 15.43
CA TRP A 26 -1.25 32.60 15.13
C TRP A 26 -1.88 33.64 16.07
N ASP A 27 -1.65 33.51 17.38
CA ASP A 27 -2.17 34.46 18.36
C ASP A 27 -1.48 35.82 18.24
N GLY A 28 -0.17 35.85 17.94
CA GLY A 28 0.58 37.07 17.68
C GLY A 28 0.10 37.80 16.42
N THR A 29 -0.12 37.09 15.31
CA THR A 29 -0.69 37.68 14.09
C THR A 29 -2.11 38.19 14.32
N ARG A 30 -2.94 37.47 15.08
CA ARG A 30 -4.28 37.94 15.45
C ARG A 30 -4.25 39.20 16.31
N PHE A 31 -3.28 39.30 17.22
CA PHE A 31 -3.13 40.48 18.08
C PHE A 31 -2.64 41.70 17.30
N VAL A 32 -1.67 41.52 16.39
CA VAL A 32 -1.18 42.57 15.48
C VAL A 32 -2.29 43.02 14.54
N LEU A 33 -3.09 42.11 14.00
CA LEU A 33 -4.26 42.47 13.17
C LEU A 33 -5.32 43.25 13.96
N ARG A 34 -5.58 42.89 15.23
CA ARG A 34 -6.49 43.66 16.10
C ARG A 34 -5.93 45.04 16.44
N ALA A 35 -4.64 45.14 16.72
CA ALA A 35 -3.98 46.40 17.02
C ALA A 35 -3.92 47.31 15.77
N ALA A 36 -3.68 46.73 14.59
CA ALA A 36 -3.73 47.45 13.32
C ALA A 36 -5.16 47.90 12.98
N ALA A 37 -6.17 47.06 13.20
CA ALA A 37 -7.57 47.41 12.99
C ALA A 37 -8.06 48.54 13.91
N ALA A 38 -7.46 48.71 15.10
CA ALA A 38 -7.76 49.83 16.00
C ALA A 38 -7.15 51.18 15.56
N LEU A 39 -6.19 51.16 14.63
CA LEU A 39 -5.54 52.35 14.06
C LEU A 39 -6.14 52.79 12.72
N VAL A 40 -7.03 52.00 12.13
CA VAL A 40 -7.70 52.32 10.88
C VAL A 40 -8.97 53.13 11.18
N PRO A 41 -9.13 54.35 10.63
CA PRO A 41 -10.37 55.12 10.78
C PRO A 41 -11.52 54.32 10.17
N THR A 42 -12.62 54.22 10.92
CA THR A 42 -13.82 53.48 10.51
C THR A 42 -14.34 54.08 9.20
N PRO A 43 -14.46 53.30 8.11
CA PRO A 43 -15.02 53.81 6.85
C PRO A 43 -16.48 54.23 7.05
N PRO A 44 -17.00 55.16 6.22
CA PRO A 44 -18.39 55.60 6.28
C PRO A 44 -19.33 54.39 6.22
N GLN A 45 -20.38 54.40 7.04
CA GLN A 45 -21.24 53.23 7.35
C GLN A 45 -21.83 52.54 6.11
N GLU A 46 -21.92 53.24 4.98
CA GLU A 46 -22.43 52.71 3.71
C GLU A 46 -21.48 51.68 3.07
N GLU A 47 -20.16 51.86 3.19
CA GLU A 47 -19.16 50.92 2.67
C GLU A 47 -19.08 49.66 3.56
N ALA A 48 -19.27 49.82 4.87
CA ALA A 48 -19.30 48.69 5.82
C ALA A 48 -20.49 47.75 5.57
N LEU A 49 -21.66 48.29 5.21
CA LEU A 49 -22.84 47.49 4.87
C LEU A 49 -22.66 46.74 3.54
N ALA A 50 -22.04 47.38 2.54
CA ALA A 50 -21.74 46.73 1.26
C ALA A 50 -20.71 45.60 1.40
N GLU A 51 -19.70 45.78 2.25
CA GLU A 51 -18.72 44.73 2.56
C GLU A 51 -19.33 43.59 3.38
N GLU A 52 -20.25 43.87 4.30
CA GLU A 52 -20.99 42.84 5.06
C GLU A 52 -21.89 42.00 4.17
N GLU A 53 -22.60 42.60 3.21
CA GLU A 53 -23.40 41.87 2.23
C GLU A 53 -22.54 40.98 1.34
N LEU A 54 -21.39 41.47 0.87
CA LEU A 54 -20.45 40.70 0.06
C LEU A 54 -19.80 39.55 0.85
N MET A 55 -19.49 39.78 2.14
CA MET A 55 -18.99 38.75 3.06
C MET A 55 -20.08 37.71 3.39
N ALA A 56 -21.35 38.11 3.45
CA ALA A 56 -22.47 37.19 3.64
C ALA A 56 -22.69 36.31 2.40
N GLU A 57 -22.51 36.86 1.18
CA GLU A 57 -22.57 36.09 -0.05
C GLU A 57 -21.38 35.13 -0.22
N LEU A 58 -20.16 35.56 0.13
CA LEU A 58 -18.96 34.72 0.09
C LEU A 58 -19.00 33.58 1.12
N ASN A 59 -19.58 33.82 2.30
CA ASN A 59 -19.76 32.81 3.34
C ASN A 59 -21.01 31.96 3.15
N ARG A 60 -21.80 32.17 2.07
CA ARG A 60 -22.92 31.30 1.75
C ARG A 60 -22.36 29.89 1.55
N PRO A 61 -22.77 28.89 2.36
CA PRO A 61 -22.25 27.55 2.23
C PRO A 61 -22.59 27.04 0.84
N ARG A 62 -21.56 26.93 -0.01
CA ARG A 62 -21.71 26.30 -1.32
C ARG A 62 -22.14 24.87 -1.05
N GLN A 63 -23.39 24.55 -1.39
CA GLN A 63 -23.82 23.16 -1.45
C GLN A 63 -23.00 22.51 -2.56
N LEU A 64 -21.86 21.93 -2.17
CA LEU A 64 -21.13 21.02 -3.02
C LEU A 64 -22.10 19.88 -3.30
N VAL A 65 -22.62 19.86 -4.53
CA VAL A 65 -23.37 18.71 -5.05
C VAL A 65 -22.52 17.49 -4.69
N LYS A 66 -23.07 16.59 -3.85
CA LYS A 66 -22.41 15.33 -3.56
C LYS A 66 -22.14 14.70 -4.91
N ALA A 67 -20.88 14.62 -5.30
CA ALA A 67 -20.49 13.92 -6.51
C ALA A 67 -21.08 12.51 -6.37
N ASP A 68 -21.97 12.15 -7.28
CA ASP A 68 -22.46 10.78 -7.37
C ASP A 68 -21.22 9.90 -7.45
N VAL A 69 -21.07 8.99 -6.48
CA VAL A 69 -19.95 8.05 -6.43
C VAL A 69 -20.14 7.15 -7.65
N ALA A 70 -19.47 7.51 -8.74
CA ALA A 70 -19.47 6.69 -9.94
C ALA A 70 -18.91 5.32 -9.57
N GLU A 71 -19.61 4.27 -10.00
CA GLU A 71 -19.12 2.90 -9.88
C GLU A 71 -17.77 2.81 -10.58
N VAL A 72 -16.73 2.44 -9.81
CA VAL A 72 -15.35 2.43 -10.31
C VAL A 72 -15.23 1.33 -11.36
N ASP A 73 -14.69 1.65 -12.55
CA ASP A 73 -14.47 0.67 -13.62
C ASP A 73 -13.51 -0.41 -13.09
N PRO A 74 -13.85 -1.72 -13.15
CA PRO A 74 -12.98 -2.79 -12.68
C PRO A 74 -11.57 -2.76 -13.29
N ARG A 75 -11.44 -2.23 -14.51
CA ARG A 75 -10.13 -2.03 -15.17
C ARG A 75 -9.28 -1.00 -14.44
N GLU A 76 -9.92 0.04 -13.96
CA GLU A 76 -9.24 1.12 -13.26
C GLU A 76 -8.76 0.64 -11.89
N GLU A 77 -9.57 -0.16 -11.17
CA GLU A 77 -9.16 -0.81 -9.92
C GLU A 77 -7.94 -1.72 -10.11
N TRP A 78 -7.93 -2.52 -11.18
CA TRP A 78 -6.77 -3.34 -11.57
C TRP A 78 -5.54 -2.49 -11.84
N GLY A 79 -5.69 -1.37 -12.56
CA GLY A 79 -4.60 -0.45 -12.83
C GLY A 79 -4.01 0.19 -11.58
N TYR A 80 -4.87 0.64 -10.66
CA TYR A 80 -4.42 1.19 -9.37
C TYR A 80 -3.73 0.14 -8.50
N ALA A 81 -4.27 -1.08 -8.45
CA ALA A 81 -3.64 -2.18 -7.75
C ALA A 81 -2.26 -2.50 -8.33
N ALA A 82 -2.13 -2.49 -9.67
CA ALA A 82 -0.84 -2.69 -10.35
C ALA A 82 0.16 -1.57 -10.03
N GLY A 83 -0.28 -0.32 -10.04
CA GLY A 83 0.53 0.82 -9.63
C GLY A 83 1.07 0.69 -8.20
N ASN A 84 0.19 0.32 -7.26
CA ASN A 84 0.55 0.12 -5.85
C ASN A 84 1.46 -1.09 -5.62
N HIS A 85 1.30 -2.15 -6.43
CA HIS A 85 2.19 -3.32 -6.41
C HIS A 85 3.61 -2.95 -6.86
N LEU A 86 3.73 -2.15 -7.92
CA LEU A 86 5.02 -1.72 -8.45
C LEU A 86 5.70 -0.65 -7.60
N VAL A 87 4.92 0.29 -7.08
CA VAL A 87 5.40 1.37 -6.23
C VAL A 87 4.47 1.44 -5.03
N SER A 88 4.90 0.86 -3.92
CA SER A 88 4.12 0.85 -2.68
C SER A 88 4.01 2.26 -2.09
N CYS A 89 3.04 3.03 -2.59
CA CYS A 89 2.80 4.43 -2.25
C CYS A 89 1.70 4.64 -1.19
N GLY A 90 1.47 3.69 -0.28
CA GLY A 90 0.46 3.85 0.76
C GLY A 90 -0.07 2.53 1.32
N GLU A 91 -1.32 2.58 1.80
CA GLU A 91 -2.00 1.42 2.36
C GLU A 91 -2.18 0.32 1.30
N PRO A 92 -1.96 -0.96 1.67
CA PRO A 92 -2.08 -2.06 0.73
C PRO A 92 -3.51 -2.14 0.20
N THR A 93 -3.66 -1.97 -1.10
CA THR A 93 -4.95 -2.17 -1.76
C THR A 93 -5.28 -3.66 -1.75
N LYS A 94 -6.50 -3.98 -1.33
CA LYS A 94 -6.90 -5.35 -1.02
C LYS A 94 -7.12 -6.16 -2.31
N GLY A 95 -6.13 -6.99 -2.67
CA GLY A 95 -6.32 -8.28 -3.36
C GLY A 95 -7.08 -8.32 -4.70
N VAL A 96 -6.99 -7.27 -5.53
CA VAL A 96 -7.67 -7.26 -6.84
C VAL A 96 -6.88 -8.02 -7.92
N LEU A 97 -5.56 -8.09 -7.82
CA LEU A 97 -4.69 -8.75 -8.80
C LEU A 97 -4.64 -10.26 -8.60
N ASP A 98 -4.72 -11.00 -9.69
CA ASP A 98 -4.45 -12.44 -9.69
C ASP A 98 -2.93 -12.72 -9.58
N GLU A 99 -2.58 -13.94 -9.18
CA GLU A 99 -1.17 -14.36 -9.02
C GLU A 99 -0.36 -14.20 -10.31
N ARG A 100 -1.01 -14.42 -11.45
CA ARG A 100 -0.43 -14.26 -12.78
C ARG A 100 -0.05 -12.82 -13.06
N ALA A 101 -0.93 -11.85 -12.79
CA ALA A 101 -0.65 -10.44 -12.98
C ALA A 101 0.44 -9.97 -12.03
N MET A 102 0.41 -10.40 -10.77
CA MET A 102 1.49 -10.10 -9.82
C MET A 102 2.84 -10.64 -10.32
N ALA A 103 2.90 -11.90 -10.74
CA ALA A 103 4.13 -12.49 -11.26
C ALA A 103 4.62 -11.82 -12.55
N TYR A 104 3.71 -11.38 -13.43
CA TYR A 104 4.05 -10.59 -14.59
C TYR A 104 4.68 -9.25 -14.18
N LEU A 105 4.03 -8.50 -13.28
CA LEU A 105 4.55 -7.23 -12.77
C LEU A 105 5.91 -7.39 -12.08
N ASP A 106 6.12 -8.51 -11.39
CA ASP A 106 7.39 -8.84 -10.74
C ASP A 106 8.50 -9.16 -11.76
N SER A 107 8.14 -9.69 -12.94
CA SER A 107 9.09 -10.02 -14.00
C SER A 107 9.58 -8.82 -14.80
N LEU A 108 8.88 -7.68 -14.74
CA LEU A 108 9.25 -6.48 -15.48
C LEU A 108 10.55 -5.87 -14.95
N ASP A 109 11.39 -5.38 -15.86
CA ASP A 109 12.57 -4.60 -15.51
C ASP A 109 12.21 -3.15 -15.11
N ILE A 110 13.22 -2.35 -14.73
CA ILE A 110 12.99 -0.99 -14.23
C ILE A 110 12.44 -0.07 -15.35
N GLU A 111 12.91 -0.22 -16.58
CA GLU A 111 12.50 0.60 -17.71
C GLU A 111 11.08 0.26 -18.15
N GLU A 112 10.74 -1.04 -18.19
CA GLU A 112 9.41 -1.56 -18.46
C GLU A 112 8.40 -1.14 -17.38
N ARG A 113 8.79 -1.18 -16.10
CA ARG A 113 7.95 -0.67 -15.01
C ARG A 113 7.65 0.81 -15.18
N ALA A 114 8.67 1.62 -15.47
CA ALA A 114 8.50 3.05 -15.72
C ALA A 114 7.61 3.29 -16.94
N ALA A 115 7.80 2.52 -18.02
CA ALA A 115 6.98 2.59 -19.22
C ALA A 115 5.52 2.21 -18.95
N LEU A 116 5.27 1.19 -18.13
CA LEU A 116 3.91 0.79 -17.75
C LEU A 116 3.22 1.86 -16.92
N LEU A 117 3.92 2.44 -15.93
CA LEU A 117 3.40 3.48 -15.05
C LEU A 117 3.18 4.83 -15.75
N ALA A 118 3.71 5.01 -16.96
CA ALA A 118 3.41 6.18 -17.79
C ALA A 118 1.99 6.14 -18.39
N TYR A 119 1.31 4.99 -18.36
CA TYR A 119 -0.07 4.85 -18.83
C TYR A 119 -1.08 5.10 -17.70
N GLU A 120 -2.30 5.49 -18.08
CA GLU A 120 -3.43 5.62 -17.16
C GLU A 120 -3.84 4.25 -16.57
N ALA A 121 -4.32 4.25 -15.32
CA ALA A 121 -4.73 3.04 -14.59
C ALA A 121 -5.68 2.17 -15.42
N ARG A 122 -6.69 2.77 -16.06
CA ARG A 122 -7.63 2.05 -16.92
C ARG A 122 -6.96 1.28 -18.07
N HIS A 123 -5.92 1.87 -18.67
CA HIS A 123 -5.17 1.22 -19.75
C HIS A 123 -4.28 0.09 -19.25
N ILE A 124 -3.68 0.27 -18.07
CA ILE A 124 -2.90 -0.76 -17.39
C ILE A 124 -3.80 -1.96 -17.07
N GLY A 125 -4.98 -1.74 -16.48
CA GLY A 125 -5.91 -2.84 -16.18
C GLY A 125 -6.39 -3.58 -17.43
N ALA A 126 -6.79 -2.86 -18.48
CA ALA A 126 -7.18 -3.49 -19.75
C ALA A 126 -6.03 -4.30 -20.38
N PHE A 127 -4.78 -3.87 -20.20
CA PHE A 127 -3.60 -4.61 -20.65
C PHE A 127 -3.35 -5.88 -19.84
N LEU A 128 -3.42 -5.81 -18.50
CA LEU A 128 -3.26 -6.98 -17.61
C LEU A 128 -4.36 -8.02 -17.79
N LEU A 129 -5.58 -7.57 -18.13
CA LEU A 129 -6.70 -8.44 -18.49
C LEU A 129 -6.59 -9.03 -19.90
N GLY A 130 -5.60 -8.60 -20.70
CA GLY A 130 -5.37 -9.07 -22.07
C GLY A 130 -6.32 -8.47 -23.11
N GLU A 131 -7.11 -7.48 -22.75
CA GLU A 131 -8.05 -6.79 -23.65
C GLU A 131 -7.34 -5.79 -24.57
N ARG A 132 -6.19 -5.27 -24.12
CA ARG A 132 -5.38 -4.30 -24.86
C ARG A 132 -3.91 -4.73 -24.93
N LYS A 133 -3.21 -4.30 -25.97
CA LYS A 133 -1.76 -4.39 -26.08
C LYS A 133 -1.14 -3.00 -25.88
N LEU A 134 -0.10 -2.91 -25.06
CA LEU A 134 0.68 -1.70 -24.89
C LEU A 134 1.99 -1.81 -25.67
N LYS A 135 2.41 -0.71 -26.31
CA LYS A 135 3.61 -0.70 -27.15
C LYS A 135 4.85 -0.69 -26.26
N GLY A 136 5.84 -1.51 -26.61
CA GLY A 136 7.13 -1.54 -25.93
C GLY A 136 7.13 -2.32 -24.61
N LEU A 137 6.04 -3.01 -24.28
CA LEU A 137 5.95 -3.88 -23.11
C LEU A 137 5.84 -5.34 -23.54
N PRO A 138 6.45 -6.27 -22.78
CA PRO A 138 6.31 -7.70 -23.04
C PRO A 138 4.84 -8.11 -22.87
N PRO A 139 4.32 -9.03 -23.70
CA PRO A 139 2.92 -9.43 -23.60
C PRO A 139 2.65 -10.14 -22.27
N VAL A 140 1.50 -9.83 -21.66
CA VAL A 140 1.03 -10.53 -20.45
C VAL A 140 0.74 -11.99 -20.81
N PRO A 141 1.28 -12.97 -20.07
CA PRO A 141 0.97 -14.38 -20.29
C PRO A 141 -0.53 -14.65 -20.25
N THR A 142 -1.00 -15.46 -21.18
CA THR A 142 -2.38 -15.98 -21.11
C THR A 142 -2.54 -16.91 -19.91
N ALA A 143 -3.76 -17.09 -19.43
CA ALA A 143 -4.03 -18.00 -18.31
C ALA A 143 -3.49 -19.42 -18.59
N ALA A 144 -3.64 -19.92 -19.82
CA ALA A 144 -3.12 -21.24 -20.22
C ALA A 144 -1.58 -21.30 -20.12
N GLN A 145 -0.89 -20.31 -20.69
CA GLN A 145 0.58 -20.21 -20.62
C GLN A 145 1.10 -20.14 -19.18
N TRP A 146 0.42 -19.37 -18.32
CA TRP A 146 0.75 -19.31 -16.90
C TRP A 146 0.57 -20.66 -16.22
N THR A 147 -0.56 -21.34 -16.44
CA THR A 147 -0.81 -22.66 -15.83
C THR A 147 0.17 -23.72 -16.29
N ASP A 148 0.59 -23.69 -17.56
CA ASP A 148 1.56 -24.66 -18.08
C ASP A 148 2.97 -24.37 -17.54
N ALA A 149 3.35 -23.10 -17.43
CA ALA A 149 4.60 -22.69 -16.78
C ALA A 149 4.62 -23.10 -15.30
N GLU A 150 3.51 -22.89 -14.57
CA GLU A 150 3.43 -23.25 -13.15
C GLU A 150 3.41 -24.77 -12.94
N LYS A 151 2.73 -25.53 -13.81
CA LYS A 151 2.83 -26.99 -13.81
C LYS A 151 4.27 -27.46 -14.04
N ALA A 152 4.98 -26.85 -14.99
CA ALA A 152 6.38 -27.18 -15.27
C ALA A 152 7.28 -26.85 -14.07
N ARG A 153 7.06 -25.70 -13.42
CA ARG A 153 7.76 -25.30 -12.20
C ARG A 153 7.51 -26.29 -11.05
N LEU A 154 6.26 -26.66 -10.81
CA LEU A 154 5.90 -27.64 -9.78
C LEU A 154 6.48 -29.03 -10.08
N ALA A 155 6.49 -29.44 -11.35
CA ALA A 155 7.12 -30.69 -11.77
C ALA A 155 8.64 -30.68 -11.54
N ALA A 156 9.32 -29.55 -11.82
CA ALA A 156 10.74 -29.39 -11.54
C ALA A 156 11.06 -29.45 -10.04
N LEU A 157 10.18 -28.89 -9.19
CA LEU A 157 10.31 -28.94 -7.73
C LEU A 157 9.98 -30.33 -7.15
N ALA A 158 9.21 -31.16 -7.86
CA ALA A 158 8.81 -32.47 -7.38
C ALA A 158 10.00 -33.43 -7.17
N GLY A 159 11.08 -33.30 -7.96
CA GLY A 159 12.31 -34.09 -7.77
C GLY A 159 12.97 -33.82 -6.42
N PRO A 160 13.42 -32.57 -6.16
CA PRO A 160 14.01 -32.18 -4.87
C PRO A 160 13.11 -32.47 -3.67
N VAL A 161 11.78 -32.30 -3.81
CA VAL A 161 10.83 -32.62 -2.73
C VAL A 161 10.77 -34.12 -2.45
N ARG A 162 10.81 -34.97 -3.49
CA ARG A 162 10.86 -36.42 -3.31
C ARG A 162 12.15 -36.87 -2.65
N GLU A 163 13.28 -36.31 -3.06
CA GLU A 163 14.60 -36.59 -2.46
C GLU A 163 14.66 -36.14 -1.01
N GLY A 164 14.23 -34.90 -0.72
CA GLY A 164 14.14 -34.39 0.65
C GLY A 164 13.22 -35.25 1.53
N ARG A 165 12.08 -35.69 0.99
CA ARG A 165 11.18 -36.61 1.71
C ARG A 165 11.82 -37.96 1.98
N ALA A 166 12.57 -38.52 1.03
CA ALA A 166 13.29 -39.78 1.21
C ALA A 166 14.37 -39.67 2.31
N LEU A 167 15.10 -38.55 2.35
CA LEU A 167 16.08 -38.28 3.41
C LEU A 167 15.43 -38.16 4.79
N ILE A 168 14.31 -37.44 4.89
CA ILE A 168 13.55 -37.34 6.14
C ILE A 168 13.06 -38.71 6.57
N GLN A 169 12.51 -39.51 5.64
CA GLN A 169 12.04 -40.86 5.95
C GLN A 169 13.18 -41.76 6.44
N ALA A 170 14.34 -41.73 5.79
CA ALA A 170 15.50 -42.49 6.23
C ALA A 170 15.95 -42.12 7.65
N LYS A 171 15.88 -40.84 8.02
CA LYS A 171 16.17 -40.37 9.38
C LYS A 171 15.11 -40.81 10.39
N VAL A 172 13.84 -40.81 10.00
CA VAL A 172 12.75 -41.35 10.84
C VAL A 172 12.95 -42.85 11.07
N ASP A 173 13.34 -43.60 10.05
CA ASP A 173 13.57 -45.05 10.14
C ASP A 173 14.79 -45.37 11.01
N GLU A 174 15.86 -44.57 10.92
CA GLU A 174 17.04 -44.65 11.79
C GLU A 174 16.66 -44.44 13.26
N VAL A 175 15.91 -43.38 13.57
CA VAL A 175 15.43 -43.12 14.93
C VAL A 175 14.52 -44.24 15.42
N ALA A 176 13.61 -44.73 14.57
CA ALA A 176 12.73 -45.84 14.91
C ALA A 176 13.50 -47.14 15.18
N ALA A 177 14.60 -47.40 14.47
CA ALA A 177 15.48 -48.53 14.75
C ALA A 177 16.14 -48.40 16.13
N VAL A 178 16.72 -47.24 16.44
CA VAL A 178 17.33 -46.96 17.76
C VAL A 178 16.30 -47.09 18.89
N MET A 179 15.08 -46.59 18.69
CA MET A 179 14.01 -46.73 19.69
C MET A 179 13.65 -48.20 19.95
N ARG A 180 13.60 -49.04 18.91
CA ARG A 180 13.37 -50.48 19.07
C ARG A 180 14.50 -51.19 19.81
N GLU A 181 15.75 -50.84 19.55
CA GLU A 181 16.91 -51.37 20.29
C GLU A 181 16.85 -51.05 21.79
N HIS A 182 16.30 -49.89 22.15
CA HIS A 182 16.08 -49.48 23.54
C HIS A 182 14.76 -49.99 24.15
N GLY A 183 14.04 -50.88 23.46
CA GLY A 183 12.81 -51.50 23.97
C GLY A 183 11.56 -50.63 23.89
N TYR A 184 11.59 -49.52 23.14
CA TYR A 184 10.39 -48.75 22.86
C TYR A 184 9.59 -49.40 21.71
N GLU A 185 8.31 -49.71 21.96
CA GLU A 185 7.40 -50.07 20.87
C GLU A 185 7.02 -48.82 20.07
N PRO A 186 7.10 -48.85 18.72
CA PRO A 186 6.64 -47.74 17.90
C PRO A 186 5.14 -47.57 18.06
N VAL A 187 4.71 -46.36 18.43
CA VAL A 187 3.28 -46.00 18.46
C VAL A 187 2.72 -46.21 17.06
N PRO A 188 1.67 -47.04 16.88
CA PRO A 188 1.11 -47.28 15.56
C PRO A 188 0.64 -45.95 14.97
N ALA A 189 1.06 -45.67 13.73
CA ALA A 189 0.66 -44.47 13.03
C ALA A 189 -0.88 -44.35 13.06
N PRO A 190 -1.43 -43.18 13.42
CA PRO A 190 -2.87 -42.99 13.43
C PRO A 190 -3.39 -43.31 12.03
N ARG A 191 -4.24 -44.35 11.93
CA ARG A 191 -4.88 -44.69 10.67
C ARG A 191 -5.67 -43.46 10.21
N PRO A 192 -5.57 -43.05 8.93
CA PRO A 192 -6.42 -41.99 8.43
C PRO A 192 -7.86 -42.41 8.68
N ARG A 193 -8.61 -41.57 9.42
CA ARG A 193 -10.06 -41.77 9.56
C ARG A 193 -10.62 -41.76 8.14
N ALA A 194 -11.28 -42.85 7.75
CA ALA A 194 -12.06 -42.88 6.53
C ALA A 194 -13.07 -41.71 6.62
N ALA A 195 -12.97 -40.79 5.67
CA ALA A 195 -13.91 -39.69 5.50
C ALA A 195 -15.21 -40.21 4.90
#